data_AF-A0A925JHX1-F1
#
_entry.id   AF-A0A925JHX1-F1
#
_cell.length_a   1.000
_cell.length_b   1.000
_cell.length_c   1.000
_cell.angle_alpha   90.00
_cell.angle_beta   90.00
_cell.angle_gamma   90.00
#
_symmetry.space_group_name_H-M   'P 1'
#
loop_
_entity.id
_entity.type
_entity.pdbx_description
1 polymer ?
#
loop_
_entity_poly.entity_id
_entity_poly.type
_entity_poly.pdbx_seq_one_letter_code
_entity_poly.pdbx_strand_id
1 'polypeptide(L)'
;MAYPGVTRIELPILQELLATGGIEDVRFLYSRLTGYFPQISEAEARALGNGHRAEWRRLVQRAGRALDEKREIERRQGRWSITAVGRRRAADEATDFAPSEQSANGAIQTDAITHVGAQQMLCDIGRVLGYHAQMEFEYYDVVWRTNEKSPRLSHVFEVQHKGNIDAALAKLKRAYDAQRTRPFLIVASERDTNRAQKSLSIARTGAFHEIGRVTVILSFEQIRRLHRALTSVEELLANIFE
;
A
#
# COMPACT_ATOMS: atom_id res chain seq x y z
N MET A 1 -23.00 -20.24 -0.27
CA MET A 1 -21.86 -19.31 -0.46
C MET A 1 -22.39 -18.00 -0.99
N ALA A 2 -21.95 -16.86 -0.45
CA ALA A 2 -22.40 -15.54 -0.90
C ALA A 2 -21.28 -14.84 -1.66
N TYR A 3 -21.29 -14.96 -2.99
CA TYR A 3 -20.47 -14.09 -3.82
C TYR A 3 -20.93 -12.62 -3.68
N PRO A 4 -20.01 -11.65 -3.79
CA PRO A 4 -20.42 -10.25 -3.86
C PRO A 4 -21.33 -10.04 -5.08
N GLY A 5 -22.33 -9.16 -4.93
CA GLY A 5 -23.16 -8.73 -6.06
C GLY A 5 -22.30 -8.06 -7.14
N VAL A 6 -22.75 -8.13 -8.40
CA VAL A 6 -22.02 -7.63 -9.58
C VAL A 6 -21.56 -6.18 -9.40
N THR A 7 -22.42 -5.31 -8.85
CA THR A 7 -22.11 -3.88 -8.61
C THR A 7 -20.92 -3.68 -7.67
N ARG A 8 -20.72 -4.58 -6.68
CA ARG A 8 -19.59 -4.49 -5.74
C ARG A 8 -18.26 -4.89 -6.37
N ILE A 9 -18.26 -5.53 -7.53
CA ILE A 9 -17.06 -5.96 -8.27
C ILE A 9 -16.60 -4.88 -9.26
N GLU A 10 -17.50 -3.99 -9.69
CA GLU A 10 -17.22 -2.92 -10.65
C GLU A 10 -16.07 -2.01 -10.21
N LEU A 11 -16.14 -1.46 -8.99
CA LEU A 11 -15.13 -0.54 -8.49
C LEU A 11 -13.74 -1.21 -8.33
N PRO A 12 -13.61 -2.40 -7.72
CA PRO A 12 -12.36 -3.15 -7.71
C PRO A 12 -11.75 -3.40 -9.10
N ILE A 13 -12.56 -3.64 -10.14
CA ILE A 13 -12.05 -3.77 -11.52
C ILE A 13 -11.40 -2.47 -11.99
N LEU A 14 -12.04 -1.33 -11.76
CA LEU A 14 -11.49 -0.03 -12.15
C LEU A 14 -10.21 0.30 -11.36
N GLN A 15 -10.17 0.00 -10.07
CA GLN A 15 -9.01 0.20 -9.21
C GLN A 15 -7.83 -0.67 -9.65
N GLU A 16 -8.05 -1.95 -9.96
CA GLU A 16 -7.01 -2.83 -10.48
C GLU A 16 -6.50 -2.37 -11.84
N LEU A 17 -7.39 -2.00 -12.77
CA LEU A 17 -6.98 -1.47 -14.07
C LEU A 17 -6.17 -0.18 -13.92
N LEU A 18 -6.55 0.72 -13.00
CA LEU A 18 -5.74 1.90 -12.69
C LEU A 18 -4.35 1.50 -12.18
N ALA A 19 -4.28 0.55 -11.25
CA ALA A 19 -3.03 0.07 -10.66
C ALA A 19 -2.11 -0.60 -11.68
N THR A 20 -2.64 -1.21 -12.75
CA THR A 20 -1.83 -1.86 -13.81
C THR A 20 -1.51 -0.94 -15.00
N GLY A 21 -1.60 0.38 -14.84
CA GLY A 21 -1.30 1.33 -15.91
C GLY A 21 -2.44 1.55 -16.90
N GLY A 22 -3.63 1.05 -16.58
CA GLY A 22 -4.88 1.30 -17.30
C GLY A 22 -5.31 0.20 -18.24
N ILE A 23 -4.56 -0.89 -18.36
CA ILE A 23 -4.84 -2.01 -19.28
C ILE A 23 -4.41 -3.32 -18.63
N GLU A 24 -5.21 -4.38 -18.73
CA GLU A 24 -4.86 -5.71 -18.22
C GLU A 24 -5.56 -6.86 -18.96
N ASP A 25 -4.97 -8.06 -18.94
CA ASP A 25 -5.63 -9.30 -19.35
C ASP A 25 -6.59 -9.79 -18.25
N VAL A 26 -7.83 -10.06 -18.63
CA VAL A 26 -8.91 -10.46 -17.72
C VAL A 26 -8.56 -11.70 -16.88
N ARG A 27 -7.65 -12.55 -17.34
CA ARG A 27 -7.18 -13.73 -16.59
C ARG A 27 -6.46 -13.33 -15.30
N PHE A 28 -5.69 -12.25 -15.32
CA PHE A 28 -5.02 -11.72 -14.12
C PHE A 28 -6.00 -11.01 -13.19
N LEU A 29 -7.04 -10.37 -13.74
CA LEU A 29 -8.08 -9.76 -12.92
C LEU A 29 -8.82 -10.79 -12.06
N TYR A 30 -9.04 -12.02 -12.56
CA TYR A 30 -9.72 -13.05 -11.78
C TYR A 30 -9.02 -13.39 -10.47
N SER A 31 -7.69 -13.41 -10.45
CA SER A 31 -6.91 -13.73 -9.25
C SER A 31 -6.72 -12.51 -8.35
N ARG A 32 -6.47 -11.32 -8.92
CA ARG A 32 -6.23 -10.11 -8.12
C ARG A 32 -7.48 -9.63 -7.39
N LEU A 33 -8.63 -9.71 -8.04
CA LEU A 33 -9.90 -9.25 -7.46
C LEU A 33 -10.32 -10.01 -6.21
N THR A 34 -9.82 -11.23 -5.96
CA THR A 34 -10.18 -11.96 -4.74
C THR A 34 -9.67 -11.26 -3.48
N GLY A 35 -8.57 -10.52 -3.56
CA GLY A 35 -8.00 -9.77 -2.43
C GLY A 35 -8.90 -8.64 -1.92
N TYR A 36 -9.87 -8.19 -2.72
CA TYR A 36 -10.82 -7.13 -2.35
C TYR A 36 -12.01 -7.63 -1.53
N PHE A 37 -12.17 -8.95 -1.39
CA PHE A 37 -13.35 -9.55 -0.80
C PHE A 37 -12.96 -10.50 0.34
N PRO A 38 -12.85 -9.99 1.59
CA PRO A 38 -12.46 -10.78 2.76
C PRO A 38 -13.37 -11.99 3.03
N GLN A 39 -14.59 -11.99 2.50
CA GLN A 39 -15.51 -13.13 2.58
C GLN A 39 -15.11 -14.33 1.70
N ILE A 40 -14.13 -14.16 0.80
CA ILE A 40 -13.52 -15.25 0.04
C ILE A 40 -12.33 -15.76 0.85
N SER A 41 -12.41 -16.98 1.38
CA SER A 41 -11.32 -17.51 2.21
C SER A 41 -10.03 -17.69 1.41
N GLU A 42 -8.88 -17.70 2.09
CA GLU A 42 -7.58 -17.83 1.43
C GLU A 42 -7.45 -19.16 0.66
N ALA A 43 -8.06 -20.24 1.18
CA ALA A 43 -8.13 -21.53 0.50
C ALA A 43 -8.97 -21.46 -0.80
N GLU A 44 -10.04 -20.66 -0.81
CA GLU A 44 -10.88 -20.44 -1.98
C GLU A 44 -10.22 -19.50 -2.99
N ALA A 45 -9.52 -18.46 -2.54
CA ALA A 45 -8.72 -17.58 -3.40
C ALA A 45 -7.65 -18.39 -4.17
N ARG A 46 -6.99 -19.34 -3.49
CA ARG A 46 -6.05 -20.29 -4.13
C ARG A 46 -6.75 -21.22 -5.13
N ALA A 47 -7.93 -21.74 -4.81
CA ALA A 47 -8.71 -22.58 -5.73
C ALA A 47 -9.18 -21.81 -6.99
N LEU A 48 -9.49 -20.52 -6.84
CA LEU A 48 -9.87 -19.62 -7.94
C LEU A 48 -8.68 -19.33 -8.89
N GLY A 49 -7.47 -19.17 -8.35
CA GLY A 49 -6.23 -19.02 -9.12
C GLY A 49 -5.92 -20.22 -10.01
N ASN A 50 -6.30 -21.43 -9.59
CA ASN A 50 -6.15 -22.68 -10.34
C ASN A 50 -7.29 -22.94 -11.36
N GLY A 51 -8.06 -21.91 -11.67
CA GLY A 51 -9.09 -21.93 -12.71
C GLY A 51 -10.41 -22.60 -12.35
N HIS A 52 -10.60 -22.96 -11.08
CA HIS A 52 -11.80 -23.64 -10.61
C HIS A 52 -12.70 -22.67 -9.84
N ARG A 53 -13.65 -22.07 -10.58
CA ARG A 53 -15.08 -21.84 -10.24
C ARG A 53 -15.66 -20.93 -11.33
N ALA A 54 -16.38 -21.52 -12.28
CA ALA A 54 -16.98 -20.84 -13.43
C ALA A 54 -17.92 -19.69 -13.03
N GLU A 55 -18.45 -19.70 -11.80
CA GLU A 55 -19.34 -18.66 -11.27
C GLU A 55 -18.62 -17.34 -11.00
N TRP A 56 -17.41 -17.37 -10.41
CA TRP A 56 -16.61 -16.16 -10.18
C TRP A 56 -16.23 -15.48 -11.49
N ARG A 57 -15.78 -16.25 -12.48
CA ARG A 57 -15.48 -15.73 -13.82
C ARG A 57 -16.71 -15.12 -14.46
N ARG A 58 -17.88 -15.77 -14.35
CA ARG A 58 -19.15 -15.24 -14.85
C ARG A 58 -19.52 -13.91 -14.18
N LEU A 59 -19.31 -13.78 -12.87
CA LEU A 59 -19.57 -12.53 -12.13
C LEU A 59 -18.64 -11.40 -12.55
N VAL A 60 -17.33 -11.64 -12.62
CA VAL A 60 -16.35 -10.65 -13.07
C VAL A 60 -16.66 -10.23 -14.52
N GLN A 61 -16.98 -11.17 -15.40
CA GLN A 61 -17.38 -10.87 -16.79
C GLN A 61 -18.67 -10.06 -16.89
N ARG A 62 -19.65 -10.30 -16.00
CA ARG A 62 -20.88 -9.50 -15.92
C ARG A 62 -20.60 -8.08 -15.42
N ALA A 63 -19.74 -7.93 -14.41
CA ALA A 63 -19.32 -6.62 -13.91
C ALA A 63 -18.57 -5.84 -14.99
N GLY A 64 -17.63 -6.50 -15.69
CA GLY A 64 -16.93 -5.90 -16.84
C GLY A 64 -17.89 -5.48 -17.96
N ARG A 65 -18.92 -6.28 -18.27
CA ARG A 65 -19.94 -5.88 -19.25
C ARG A 65 -20.70 -4.63 -18.82
N ALA A 66 -21.10 -4.55 -17.55
CA ALA A 66 -21.79 -3.37 -17.03
C ALA A 66 -20.90 -2.10 -17.09
N LEU A 67 -19.60 -2.23 -16.78
CA LEU A 67 -18.63 -1.13 -16.91
C LEU A 67 -18.43 -0.69 -18.36
N ASP A 68 -18.40 -1.63 -19.29
CA ASP A 68 -18.25 -1.40 -20.74
C ASP A 68 -19.49 -0.69 -21.31
N GLU A 69 -20.70 -1.11 -20.90
CA GLU A 69 -21.97 -0.44 -21.22
C GLU A 69 -22.00 1.02 -20.70
N LYS A 70 -21.42 1.27 -19.52
CA LYS A 70 -21.23 2.61 -18.94
C LYS A 70 -20.08 3.41 -19.58
N ARG A 71 -19.34 2.81 -20.51
CA ARG A 71 -18.13 3.37 -21.16
C ARG A 71 -17.00 3.70 -20.17
N GLU A 72 -16.95 3.00 -19.04
CA GLU A 72 -15.91 3.16 -18.02
C GLU A 72 -14.68 2.30 -18.30
N ILE A 73 -14.88 1.19 -19.02
CA ILE A 73 -13.81 0.39 -19.60
C ILE A 73 -14.11 0.13 -21.08
N GLU A 74 -13.10 -0.28 -21.83
CA GLU A 74 -13.23 -0.93 -23.13
C GLU A 74 -12.72 -2.36 -23.05
N ARG A 75 -13.43 -3.29 -23.69
CA ARG A 75 -13.08 -4.72 -23.69
C ARG A 75 -12.71 -5.17 -25.10
N ARG A 76 -11.46 -5.59 -25.32
CA ARG A 76 -10.97 -6.08 -26.62
C ARG A 76 -10.21 -7.39 -26.46
N GLN A 77 -10.71 -8.48 -27.03
CA GLN A 77 -10.04 -9.79 -27.08
C GLN A 77 -9.44 -10.26 -25.72
N GLY A 78 -10.21 -10.13 -24.63
CA GLY A 78 -9.76 -10.53 -23.29
C GLY A 78 -8.86 -9.50 -22.58
N ARG A 79 -8.49 -8.41 -23.24
CA ARG A 79 -7.80 -7.27 -22.66
C ARG A 79 -8.80 -6.16 -22.34
N TRP A 80 -8.78 -5.69 -21.11
CA TRP A 80 -9.66 -4.63 -20.62
C TRP A 80 -8.83 -3.38 -20.40
N SER A 81 -9.35 -2.23 -20.81
CA SER A 81 -8.67 -0.94 -20.65
C SER A 81 -9.60 0.07 -20.02
N ILE A 82 -9.13 0.81 -19.04
CA ILE A 82 -9.93 1.84 -18.37
C ILE A 82 -9.98 3.12 -19.22
N THR A 83 -11.17 3.69 -19.36
CA THR A 83 -11.40 4.94 -20.08
C THR A 83 -11.24 6.14 -19.15
N ALA A 84 -11.25 7.37 -19.69
CA ALA A 84 -11.25 8.59 -18.87
C ALA A 84 -12.44 8.65 -17.89
N VAL A 85 -13.60 8.14 -18.29
CA VAL A 85 -14.81 8.07 -17.44
C VAL A 85 -14.60 7.10 -16.28
N GLY A 86 -14.05 5.91 -16.55
CA GLY A 86 -13.75 4.93 -15.50
C GLY A 86 -12.66 5.42 -14.55
N ARG A 87 -11.63 6.10 -15.06
CA ARG A 87 -10.58 6.73 -14.23
C ARG A 87 -11.18 7.75 -13.28
N ARG A 88 -12.10 8.59 -13.76
CA ARG A 88 -12.80 9.58 -12.95
C ARG A 88 -13.64 8.92 -11.86
N ARG A 89 -14.49 7.94 -12.20
CA ARG A 89 -15.30 7.22 -11.20
C ARG A 89 -14.44 6.56 -10.13
N ALA A 90 -13.35 5.90 -10.51
CA ALA A 90 -12.45 5.27 -9.56
C ALA A 90 -11.71 6.28 -8.68
N ALA A 91 -11.43 7.49 -9.18
CA ALA A 91 -10.88 8.59 -8.39
C ALA A 91 -11.92 9.22 -7.45
N ASP A 92 -13.15 9.43 -7.93
CA ASP A 92 -14.27 9.99 -7.16
C ASP A 92 -14.61 9.06 -5.98
N GLU A 93 -14.67 7.74 -6.20
CA GLU A 93 -14.92 6.73 -5.15
C GLU A 93 -13.71 6.54 -4.21
N ALA A 94 -12.48 6.79 -4.68
CA ALA A 94 -11.32 6.88 -3.79
C ALA A 94 -11.38 8.14 -2.90
N THR A 95 -12.14 9.15 -3.31
CA THR A 95 -12.36 10.39 -2.57
C THR A 95 -13.52 10.26 -1.57
N ASP A 96 -14.56 9.46 -1.87
CA ASP A 96 -15.70 9.20 -0.96
C ASP A 96 -15.36 8.34 0.28
N PHE A 97 -14.15 7.75 0.36
CA PHE A 97 -13.61 7.17 1.60
C PHE A 97 -12.67 8.13 2.35
N ALA A 98 -12.64 9.42 1.98
CA ALA A 98 -12.14 10.50 2.83
C ALA A 98 -13.31 11.05 3.67
N PRO A 99 -13.17 11.20 4.99
CA PRO A 99 -14.14 11.96 5.78
C PRO A 99 -14.30 13.34 5.12
N SER A 100 -15.54 13.73 4.87
CA SER A 100 -15.91 14.92 4.09
C SER A 100 -15.17 16.17 4.56
N GLU A 101 -14.18 16.63 3.79
CA GLU A 101 -13.58 17.96 3.89
C GLU A 101 -14.58 18.99 3.33
N GLN A 102 -15.59 19.36 4.12
CA GLN A 102 -16.26 20.63 3.92
C GLN A 102 -15.52 21.71 4.69
N SER A 103 -14.44 22.22 4.10
CA SER A 103 -13.94 23.60 4.20
C SER A 103 -12.45 23.66 3.86
N ALA A 104 -12.13 23.87 2.59
CA ALA A 104 -10.96 24.66 2.20
C ALA A 104 -11.00 24.91 0.70
N ASN A 105 -11.66 26.01 0.33
CA ASN A 105 -11.44 26.65 -0.94
C ASN A 105 -10.00 27.21 -0.92
N GLY A 106 -9.05 26.43 -1.39
CA GLY A 106 -7.65 26.79 -1.50
C GLY A 106 -6.97 25.77 -2.39
N ALA A 107 -6.47 26.21 -3.54
CA ALA A 107 -5.73 25.38 -4.48
C ALA A 107 -4.67 24.56 -3.74
N ILE A 108 -4.87 23.24 -3.61
CA ILE A 108 -3.86 22.34 -3.07
C ILE A 108 -2.77 22.27 -4.13
N GLN A 109 -1.71 23.05 -3.91
CA GLN A 109 -0.40 22.66 -4.38
C GLN A 109 -0.16 21.27 -3.79
N THR A 110 -0.09 20.26 -4.66
CA THR A 110 0.36 18.92 -4.28
C THR A 110 1.84 19.05 -3.95
N ASP A 111 2.16 19.59 -2.77
CA ASP A 111 3.53 19.68 -2.29
C ASP A 111 4.06 18.26 -2.21
N ALA A 112 5.00 17.96 -3.10
CA ALA A 112 5.65 16.66 -3.15
C ALA A 112 6.27 16.38 -1.79
N ILE A 113 5.93 15.23 -1.20
CA ILE A 113 6.47 14.81 0.09
C ILE A 113 7.99 14.75 -0.01
N THR A 114 8.65 15.58 0.78
CA THR A 114 10.11 15.62 0.86
C THR A 114 10.61 14.49 1.75
N HIS A 115 11.90 14.16 1.61
CA HIS A 115 12.56 13.16 2.47
C HIS A 115 12.42 13.52 3.96
N VAL A 116 12.72 14.77 4.32
CA VAL A 116 12.56 15.30 5.69
C VAL A 116 11.10 15.30 6.14
N GLY A 117 10.17 15.68 5.26
CA GLY A 117 8.73 15.67 5.57
C GLY A 117 8.23 14.28 5.94
N ALA A 118 8.71 13.24 5.27
CA ALA A 118 8.37 11.87 5.60
C ALA A 118 9.04 11.37 6.89
N GLN A 119 10.27 11.77 7.17
CA GLN A 119 10.92 11.46 8.45
C GLN A 119 10.12 12.05 9.62
N GLN A 120 9.68 13.31 9.48
CA GLN A 120 8.85 13.97 10.50
C GLN A 120 7.53 13.22 10.70
N MET A 121 6.83 12.86 9.62
CA MET A 121 5.59 12.08 9.72
C MET A 121 5.80 10.75 10.45
N LEU A 122 6.90 10.04 10.19
CA LEU A 122 7.24 8.80 10.89
C LEU A 122 7.49 9.04 12.38
N CYS A 123 8.14 10.15 12.74
CA CYS A 123 8.33 10.51 14.14
C CYS A 123 7.01 10.79 14.85
N ASP A 124 6.12 11.56 14.22
CA ASP A 124 4.81 11.88 14.78
C ASP A 124 3.95 10.62 14.95
N ILE A 125 3.90 9.76 13.92
CA ILE A 125 3.22 8.45 14.00
C ILE A 125 3.77 7.65 15.17
N GLY A 126 5.10 7.59 15.31
CA GLY A 126 5.74 6.87 16.41
C GLY A 126 5.28 7.38 17.78
N ARG A 127 5.26 8.71 17.98
CA ARG A 127 4.81 9.33 19.24
C ARG A 127 3.35 9.03 19.54
N VAL A 128 2.46 9.17 18.56
CA VAL A 128 1.03 8.88 18.72
C VAL A 128 0.80 7.42 19.10
N LEU A 129 1.63 6.50 18.60
CA LEU A 129 1.58 5.08 18.94
C LEU A 129 2.33 4.73 20.25
N GLY A 130 2.79 5.71 21.00
CA GLY A 130 3.49 5.52 22.30
C GLY A 130 4.96 5.11 22.18
N TYR A 131 5.56 5.22 21.00
CA TYR A 131 7.00 5.01 20.81
C TYR A 131 7.81 6.29 21.02
N HIS A 132 9.02 6.13 21.52
CA HIS A 132 10.03 7.17 21.44
C HIS A 132 10.71 7.14 20.07
N ALA A 133 10.35 8.10 19.21
CA ALA A 133 10.83 8.20 17.85
C ALA A 133 11.87 9.32 17.66
N GLN A 134 12.96 9.03 16.96
CA GLN A 134 14.03 9.98 16.66
C GLN A 134 14.40 9.94 15.18
N MET A 135 14.62 11.12 14.58
CA MET A 135 15.17 11.26 13.23
C MET A 135 16.70 11.25 13.29
N GLU A 136 17.33 10.84 12.18
CA GLU A 136 18.77 10.89 11.93
C GLU A 136 19.60 10.28 13.08
N PHE A 137 19.14 9.13 13.59
CA PHE A 137 19.82 8.44 14.68
C PHE A 137 20.96 7.58 14.12
N GLU A 138 22.19 7.96 14.48
CA GLU A 138 23.44 7.40 13.96
C GLU A 138 23.54 7.48 12.43
N TYR A 139 23.12 6.43 11.73
CA TYR A 139 23.17 6.31 10.28
C TYR A 139 21.81 5.90 9.68
N TYR A 140 20.76 5.90 10.51
CA TYR A 140 19.39 5.59 10.14
C TYR A 140 18.55 6.86 10.02
N ASP A 141 17.61 6.87 9.07
CA ASP A 141 16.78 8.05 8.84
C ASP A 141 15.79 8.28 9.98
N VAL A 142 15.11 7.22 10.47
CA VAL A 142 14.25 7.27 11.66
C VAL A 142 14.36 5.96 12.43
N VAL A 143 14.32 6.05 13.76
CA VAL A 143 14.26 4.88 14.64
C VAL A 143 13.18 5.04 15.70
N TRP A 144 12.53 3.95 16.07
CA TRP A 144 11.59 3.91 17.19
C TRP A 144 12.08 2.98 18.30
N ARG A 145 11.85 3.40 19.54
CA ARG A 145 12.11 2.65 20.77
C ARG A 145 10.84 2.59 21.61
N THR A 146 10.71 1.56 22.44
CA THR A 146 9.59 1.44 23.39
C THR A 146 9.59 2.55 24.44
N ASN A 147 10.76 3.07 24.79
CA ASN A 147 10.94 4.29 25.58
C ASN A 147 12.32 4.89 25.28
N GLU A 148 12.57 6.11 25.76
CA GLU A 148 13.82 6.85 25.51
C GLU A 148 15.08 6.09 25.95
N LYS A 149 15.01 5.46 27.14
CA LYS A 149 16.12 4.76 27.78
C LYS A 149 16.33 3.34 27.25
N SER A 150 15.48 2.86 26.35
CA SER A 150 15.60 1.51 25.80
C SER A 150 16.89 1.41 24.99
N PRO A 151 17.80 0.49 25.32
CA PRO A 151 19.02 0.29 24.56
C PRO A 151 18.75 -0.35 23.19
N ARG A 152 17.60 -1.00 23.03
CA ARG A 152 17.20 -1.69 21.80
C ARG A 152 16.29 -0.83 20.95
N LEU A 153 16.62 -0.77 19.67
CA LEU A 153 15.74 -0.26 18.63
C LEU A 153 14.62 -1.27 18.36
N SER A 154 13.38 -0.80 18.28
CA SER A 154 12.22 -1.61 17.95
C SER A 154 11.95 -1.60 16.44
N HIS A 155 11.96 -0.41 15.84
CA HIS A 155 11.73 -0.20 14.41
C HIS A 155 12.84 0.68 13.84
N VAL A 156 13.22 0.41 12.59
CA VAL A 156 14.21 1.21 11.85
C VAL A 156 13.66 1.49 10.48
N PHE A 157 13.74 2.75 10.06
CA PHE A 157 13.19 3.24 8.81
C PHE A 157 14.31 3.86 7.96
N GLU A 158 14.29 3.55 6.67
CA GLU A 158 15.08 4.26 5.66
C GLU A 158 14.13 4.85 4.63
N VAL A 159 14.34 6.13 4.29
CA VAL A 159 13.47 6.91 3.42
C VAL A 159 14.18 7.20 2.11
N GLN A 160 13.59 6.81 0.99
CA GLN A 160 14.24 6.85 -0.33
C GLN A 160 13.35 7.58 -1.35
N HIS A 161 13.78 8.80 -1.72
CA HIS A 161 13.11 9.61 -2.75
C HIS A 161 13.82 9.56 -4.12
N LYS A 162 15.17 9.62 -4.13
CA LYS A 162 16.03 9.52 -5.33
C LYS A 162 17.34 8.75 -5.06
N GLY A 163 17.39 8.02 -3.94
CA GLY A 163 18.59 7.41 -3.40
C GLY A 163 18.81 5.96 -3.85
N ASN A 164 19.84 5.33 -3.30
CA ASN A 164 20.19 3.95 -3.61
C ASN A 164 19.45 2.97 -2.69
N ILE A 165 18.45 2.27 -3.24
CA ILE A 165 17.68 1.24 -2.55
C ILE A 165 18.55 0.16 -1.92
N ASP A 166 19.61 -0.28 -2.59
CA ASP A 166 20.46 -1.36 -2.05
C ASP A 166 21.27 -0.90 -0.84
N ALA A 167 21.68 0.38 -0.80
CA ALA A 167 22.34 0.96 0.36
C ALA A 167 21.39 1.05 1.56
N ALA A 168 20.14 1.47 1.32
CA ALA A 168 19.10 1.49 2.35
C ALA A 168 18.81 0.07 2.89
N LEU A 169 18.63 -0.91 2.01
CA LEU A 169 18.43 -2.30 2.39
C LEU A 169 19.63 -2.88 3.17
N ALA A 170 20.86 -2.50 2.83
CA ALA A 170 22.04 -2.90 3.58
C ALA A 170 22.05 -2.34 5.01
N LYS A 171 21.68 -1.07 5.20
CA LYS A 171 21.52 -0.48 6.54
C LYS A 171 20.42 -1.19 7.34
N LEU A 172 19.25 -1.43 6.73
CA LEU A 172 18.14 -2.15 7.36
C LEU A 172 18.55 -3.57 7.77
N LYS A 173 19.28 -4.28 6.90
CA LYS A 173 19.84 -5.60 7.21
C LYS A 173 20.78 -5.54 8.41
N ARG A 174 21.71 -4.57 8.43
CA ARG A 174 22.63 -4.38 9.57
C ARG A 174 21.86 -4.16 10.88
N ALA A 175 20.79 -3.35 10.85
CA ALA A 175 19.93 -3.13 12.02
C ALA A 175 19.30 -4.44 12.51
N TYR A 176 18.75 -5.20 11.57
CA TYR A 176 18.08 -6.46 11.85
C TYR A 176 19.05 -7.50 12.41
N ASP A 177 20.24 -7.63 11.84
CA ASP A 177 21.23 -8.61 12.30
C ASP A 177 21.75 -8.26 13.70
N ALA A 178 21.94 -6.97 13.99
CA ALA A 178 22.48 -6.50 15.27
C ALA A 178 21.46 -6.59 16.42
N GLN A 179 20.21 -6.20 16.17
CA GLN A 179 19.22 -6.00 17.24
C GLN A 179 17.85 -6.63 16.98
N ARG A 180 17.68 -7.35 15.87
CA ARG A 180 16.39 -7.95 15.45
C ARG A 180 15.26 -6.92 15.38
N THR A 181 15.58 -5.72 14.90
CA THR A 181 14.61 -4.63 14.68
C THR A 181 13.55 -5.03 13.65
N ARG A 182 12.47 -4.26 13.55
CA ARG A 182 11.54 -4.35 12.41
C ARG A 182 11.96 -3.34 11.34
N PRO A 183 12.44 -3.79 10.16
CA PRO A 183 12.91 -2.89 9.11
C PRO A 183 11.76 -2.36 8.24
N PHE A 184 11.83 -1.07 7.92
CA PHE A 184 10.87 -0.40 7.03
C PHE A 184 11.63 0.39 5.97
N LEU A 185 11.25 0.18 4.71
CA LEU A 185 11.78 0.94 3.58
C LEU A 185 10.66 1.80 3.00
N ILE A 186 10.85 3.12 3.03
CA ILE A 186 9.87 4.08 2.52
C ILE A 186 10.35 4.57 1.16
N VAL A 187 9.54 4.41 0.12
CA VAL A 187 9.91 4.72 -1.28
C VAL A 187 8.96 5.70 -1.94
N ALA A 188 9.49 6.53 -2.84
CA ALA A 188 8.68 7.50 -3.59
C ALA A 188 7.94 6.92 -4.80
N SER A 189 8.50 5.88 -5.41
CA SER A 189 8.07 5.42 -6.73
C SER A 189 7.76 3.92 -6.76
N GLU A 190 6.87 3.55 -7.67
CA GLU A 190 6.55 2.15 -7.95
C GLU A 190 7.78 1.40 -8.50
N ARG A 191 8.62 2.07 -9.28
CA ARG A 191 9.87 1.51 -9.79
C ARG A 191 10.79 1.08 -8.64
N ASP A 192 10.94 1.93 -7.63
CA ASP A 192 11.76 1.65 -6.46
C ASP A 192 11.14 0.55 -5.59
N THR A 193 9.80 0.54 -5.49
CA THR A 193 9.04 -0.54 -4.84
C THR A 193 9.36 -1.90 -5.47
N ASN A 194 9.24 -2.00 -6.80
CA ASN A 194 9.51 -3.22 -7.55
C ASN A 194 10.98 -3.68 -7.41
N ARG A 195 11.92 -2.72 -7.43
CA ARG A 195 13.35 -3.02 -7.21
C ARG A 195 13.57 -3.57 -5.80
N ALA A 196 13.02 -2.92 -4.77
CA ALA A 196 13.15 -3.36 -3.39
C ALA A 196 12.54 -4.76 -3.17
N GLN A 197 11.34 -5.02 -3.72
CA GLN A 197 10.68 -6.32 -3.65
C GLN A 197 11.52 -7.43 -4.30
N LYS A 198 12.11 -7.16 -5.47
CA LYS A 198 13.01 -8.12 -6.14
C LYS A 198 14.24 -8.42 -5.27
N SER A 199 14.85 -7.38 -4.68
CA SER A 199 16.01 -7.51 -3.79
C SER A 199 15.68 -8.27 -2.50
N LEU A 200 14.45 -8.16 -1.98
CA LEU A 200 13.96 -8.83 -0.78
C LEU A 200 13.37 -10.24 -1.05
N SER A 201 13.26 -10.66 -2.32
CA SER A 201 12.59 -11.91 -2.69
C SER A 201 13.15 -13.13 -1.94
N ILE A 202 12.25 -13.88 -1.29
CA ILE A 202 12.54 -15.02 -0.41
C ILE A 202 13.01 -16.26 -1.19
N ALA A 203 12.90 -16.26 -2.53
CA ALA A 203 13.33 -17.36 -3.39
C ALA A 203 14.86 -17.62 -3.39
N ARG A 204 15.61 -17.10 -2.40
CA ARG A 204 17.08 -17.10 -2.29
C ARG A 204 17.82 -16.47 -3.48
N THR A 205 17.11 -15.81 -4.37
CA THR A 205 17.67 -15.04 -5.50
C THR A 205 17.83 -13.56 -5.17
N GLY A 206 17.13 -13.06 -4.13
CA GLY A 206 17.26 -11.68 -3.67
C GLY A 206 18.51 -11.48 -2.82
N ALA A 207 19.25 -10.39 -3.07
CA ALA A 207 20.45 -10.05 -2.31
C ALA A 207 20.18 -9.84 -0.80
N PHE A 208 18.94 -9.51 -0.45
CA PHE A 208 18.50 -9.25 0.94
C PHE A 208 17.37 -10.20 1.38
N HIS A 209 17.31 -11.41 0.81
CA HIS A 209 16.25 -12.40 1.10
C HIS A 209 16.10 -12.75 2.59
N GLU A 210 17.18 -12.65 3.37
CA GLU A 210 17.20 -12.93 4.82
C GLU A 210 16.26 -12.02 5.62
N ILE A 211 16.11 -10.77 5.21
CA ILE A 211 15.17 -9.82 5.82
C ILE A 211 13.85 -9.71 5.05
N GLY A 212 13.70 -10.43 3.94
CA GLY A 212 12.54 -10.32 3.04
C GLY A 212 11.18 -10.56 3.71
N ARG A 213 11.14 -11.40 4.75
CA ARG A 213 9.90 -11.70 5.50
C ARG A 213 9.52 -10.65 6.54
N VAL A 214 10.50 -9.86 6.98
CA VAL A 214 10.34 -8.92 8.10
C VAL A 214 10.36 -7.47 7.66
N THR A 215 10.87 -7.19 6.46
CA THR A 215 10.90 -5.84 5.88
C THR A 215 9.56 -5.45 5.31
N VAL A 216 9.04 -4.32 5.75
CA VAL A 216 7.84 -3.69 5.20
C VAL A 216 8.26 -2.58 4.24
N ILE A 217 7.69 -2.56 3.04
CA ILE A 217 7.86 -1.46 2.08
C ILE A 217 6.60 -0.60 2.12
N LEU A 218 6.77 0.71 2.31
CA LEU A 218 5.68 1.69 2.29
C LEU A 218 5.99 2.79 1.27
N SER A 219 4.96 3.33 0.64
CA SER A 219 5.08 4.53 -0.18
C SER A 219 4.93 5.79 0.67
N PHE A 220 5.43 6.92 0.16
CA PHE A 220 5.18 8.24 0.77
C PHE A 220 3.70 8.54 0.98
N GLU A 221 2.86 8.14 0.04
CA GLU A 221 1.42 8.35 0.14
C GLU A 221 0.80 7.52 1.27
N GLN A 222 1.24 6.28 1.46
CA GLN A 222 0.79 5.45 2.59
C GLN A 222 1.19 6.06 3.93
N ILE A 223 2.40 6.62 4.04
CA ILE A 223 2.84 7.33 5.26
C ILE A 223 1.99 8.56 5.51
N ARG A 224 1.73 9.39 4.48
CA ARG A 224 0.86 10.57 4.60
C ARG A 224 -0.53 10.22 5.07
N ARG A 225 -1.13 9.19 4.46
CA ARG A 225 -2.46 8.72 4.83
C ARG A 225 -2.49 8.21 6.27
N LEU A 226 -1.48 7.44 6.68
CA LEU A 226 -1.37 6.94 8.05
C LEU A 226 -1.19 8.07 9.06
N HIS A 227 -0.31 9.03 8.76
CA HIS A 227 -0.07 10.21 9.59
C HIS A 227 -1.36 11.00 9.81
N ARG A 228 -2.06 11.37 8.73
CA ARG A 228 -3.35 12.09 8.81
C ARG A 228 -4.40 11.32 9.60
N ALA A 229 -4.53 10.02 9.35
CA ALA A 229 -5.49 9.19 10.05
C ALA A 229 -5.22 9.17 11.56
N LEU A 230 -3.96 8.99 11.97
CA LEU A 230 -3.60 8.92 13.40
C LEU A 230 -3.68 10.27 14.09
N THR A 231 -3.21 11.35 13.46
CA THR A 231 -3.25 12.69 14.06
C THR A 231 -4.68 13.20 14.21
N SER A 232 -5.58 12.88 13.28
CA SER A 232 -7.00 13.25 13.40
C SER A 232 -7.72 12.64 14.60
N VAL A 233 -7.17 11.58 15.20
CA VAL A 233 -7.77 10.87 16.36
C VAL A 233 -6.82 10.83 17.56
N GLU A 234 -5.75 11.61 17.57
CA GLU A 234 -4.70 11.57 18.59
C GLU A 234 -5.26 11.76 20.01
N GLU A 235 -6.14 12.75 20.21
CA GLU A 235 -6.80 12.99 21.49
C GLU A 235 -7.65 11.80 21.94
N LEU A 236 -8.33 11.13 21.00
CA LEU A 236 -9.12 9.94 21.30
C LEU A 236 -8.23 8.75 21.66
N LEU A 237 -7.09 8.59 20.98
CA LEU A 237 -6.11 7.55 21.29
C LEU A 237 -5.48 7.77 22.67
N ALA A 238 -5.17 9.02 23.05
CA ALA A 238 -4.65 9.34 24.38
C ALA A 238 -5.57 8.85 25.49
N ASN A 239 -6.89 9.04 25.34
CA ASN A 239 -7.89 8.57 26.30
C ASN A 239 -7.99 7.03 26.43
N ILE A 240 -7.44 6.26 25.48
CA ILE A 240 -7.47 4.78 25.50
C ILE A 240 -6.19 4.21 26.12
N PHE A 241 -5.07 4.90 25.96
CA PHE A 241 -3.74 4.41 26.37
C PHE A 241 -3.23 5.03 27.67
N GLU A 242 -3.88 6.07 28.21
CA GLU A 242 -3.77 6.50 29.62
C GLU A 242 -4.65 5.65 30.56
#